data_AF-A0A3C0JIS0-F1
#
_entry.id   AF-A0A3C0JIS0-F1
#
_cell.length_a   1.000
_cell.length_b   1.000
_cell.length_c   1.000
_cell.angle_alpha   90.00
_cell.angle_beta   90.00
_cell.angle_gamma   90.00
#
_symmetry.space_group_name_H-M   'P 1'
#
loop_
_entity.id
_entity.type
_entity.pdbx_description
1 polymer ?
#
loop_
_entity_poly.entity_id
_entity_poly.type
_entity_poly.pdbx_seq_one_letter_code
_entity_poly.pdbx_strand_id
1 'polypeptide(L)'
;YGVPSDNCLEALAAQGGIVSATSKPGSVIVFDCNVMHGSNGNITPFPRSNVFFVYNAIGNKVIPPFCNQAPRPEHICSRDNIHLIPRTNERDRHA
;
A
#
# COMPACT_ATOMS: atom_id res chain seq x y z
N TYR A 1 -8.67 14.97 -11.02
CA TYR A 1 -8.55 13.52 -11.29
C TYR A 1 -7.24 13.02 -10.70
N GLY A 2 -7.23 11.83 -10.10
CA GLY A 2 -6.06 11.24 -9.44
C GLY A 2 -5.40 10.13 -10.25
N VAL A 3 -5.33 10.30 -11.57
CA VAL A 3 -4.74 9.33 -12.51
C VAL A 3 -3.50 9.99 -13.12
N PRO A 4 -2.32 9.35 -13.09
CA PRO A 4 -1.12 9.88 -13.73
C PRO A 4 -1.30 9.94 -15.26
N SER A 5 -0.63 10.89 -15.92
CA SER A 5 -0.63 10.98 -17.37
C SER A 5 0.30 9.94 -18.01
N ASP A 6 0.02 9.56 -19.26
CA ASP A 6 0.82 8.61 -20.02
C ASP A 6 2.29 9.06 -20.12
N ASN A 7 2.53 10.35 -20.42
CA ASN A 7 3.89 10.91 -20.47
C ASN A 7 4.67 10.71 -19.16
N CYS A 8 4.02 10.85 -18.00
CA CYS A 8 4.67 10.62 -16.71
C CYS A 8 4.96 9.14 -16.47
N LEU A 9 4.03 8.26 -16.85
CA LEU A 9 4.22 6.81 -16.75
C LEU A 9 5.35 6.32 -17.66
N GLU A 10 5.42 6.81 -18.89
CA GLU A 10 6.50 6.52 -19.84
C GLU A 10 7.86 6.95 -19.29
N ALA A 11 7.94 8.16 -18.71
CA ALA A 11 9.17 8.66 -18.11
C ALA A 11 9.65 7.78 -16.94
N LEU A 12 8.74 7.37 -16.04
CA LEU A 12 9.08 6.48 -14.92
C LEU A 12 9.50 5.09 -15.40
N ALA A 13 8.80 4.53 -16.39
CA ALA A 13 9.13 3.23 -16.96
C ALA A 13 10.47 3.25 -17.70
N ALA A 14 10.79 4.33 -18.42
CA ALA A 14 12.09 4.49 -19.08
C ALA A 14 13.25 4.60 -18.09
N GLN A 15 13.03 5.22 -16.93
CA GLN A 15 14.05 5.40 -15.89
C GLN A 15 14.28 4.14 -15.05
N GLY A 16 13.19 3.47 -14.64
CA GLY A 16 13.23 2.38 -13.64
C GLY A 16 12.86 1.00 -14.17
N GLY A 17 12.38 0.90 -15.41
CA GLY A 17 11.81 -0.33 -15.95
C GLY A 17 10.46 -0.69 -15.30
N ILE A 18 10.00 -1.91 -15.59
CA ILE A 18 8.78 -2.49 -15.00
C ILE A 18 9.13 -3.87 -14.46
N VAL A 19 8.76 -4.13 -13.21
CA VAL A 19 9.00 -5.41 -12.53
C VAL A 19 7.66 -5.99 -12.08
N SER A 20 7.44 -7.26 -12.39
CA SER A 20 6.31 -8.04 -11.85
C SER A 20 6.78 -8.92 -10.70
N ALA A 21 6.24 -8.68 -9.50
CA ALA A 21 6.50 -9.52 -8.34
C ALA A 21 5.58 -10.75 -8.36
N THR A 22 6.17 -11.95 -8.41
CA THR A 22 5.44 -13.23 -8.37
C THR A 22 5.90 -14.06 -7.18
N SER A 23 4.97 -14.78 -6.56
CA SER A 23 5.26 -15.51 -5.33
C SER A 23 4.25 -16.63 -5.06
N LYS A 24 4.63 -17.59 -4.20
CA LYS A 24 3.70 -18.62 -3.70
C LYS A 24 2.72 -18.03 -2.67
N PRO A 25 1.53 -18.63 -2.46
CA PRO A 25 0.63 -18.23 -1.37
C PRO A 25 1.35 -18.16 -0.02
N GLY A 26 1.05 -17.13 0.77
CA GLY A 26 1.71 -16.86 2.06
C GLY A 26 2.97 -15.99 1.98
N SER A 27 3.44 -15.65 0.78
CA SER A 27 4.55 -14.71 0.61
C SER A 27 4.09 -13.26 0.84
N VAL A 28 5.03 -12.39 1.24
CA VAL A 28 4.78 -10.96 1.49
C VAL A 28 5.56 -10.11 0.51
N ILE A 29 4.88 -9.12 -0.10
CA ILE A 29 5.51 -8.04 -0.87
C ILE A 29 5.35 -6.77 -0.05
N VAL A 30 6.46 -6.09 0.22
CA VAL A 30 6.49 -4.78 0.90
C VAL A 30 6.92 -3.73 -0.11
N PHE A 31 6.22 -2.61 -0.15
CA PHE A 31 6.58 -1.51 -1.02
C PHE A 31 6.27 -0.15 -0.39
N ASP A 32 7.03 0.86 -0.81
CA ASP A 32 6.89 2.24 -0.33
C ASP A 32 5.55 2.86 -0.78
N CYS A 33 5.01 3.78 0.02
CA CYS A 33 3.69 4.37 -0.24
C CYS A 33 3.62 5.19 -1.54
N ASN A 34 4.77 5.59 -2.10
CA ASN A 34 4.86 6.37 -3.32
C ASN A 34 5.34 5.55 -4.54
N VAL A 35 5.45 4.22 -4.44
CA VAL A 35 5.83 3.39 -5.59
C VAL A 35 4.71 3.39 -6.64
N MET A 36 5.09 3.57 -7.92
CA MET A 36 4.13 3.38 -9.00
C MET A 36 3.86 1.90 -9.23
N HIS A 37 2.60 1.51 -9.16
CA HIS A 37 2.18 0.11 -9.30
C HIS A 37 0.82 0.00 -9.99
N GLY A 38 0.57 -1.16 -10.59
CA GLY A 38 -0.67 -1.49 -11.26
C GLY A 38 -0.74 -2.99 -11.60
N SER A 39 -1.87 -3.45 -12.10
CA SER A 39 -2.05 -4.84 -12.53
C SER A 39 -2.91 -4.93 -13.77
N ASN A 40 -2.54 -5.81 -14.70
CA ASN A 40 -3.39 -6.18 -15.83
C ASN A 40 -4.59 -7.03 -15.36
N GLY A 41 -5.60 -7.15 -16.24
CA GLY A 41 -6.72 -8.07 -16.07
C GLY A 41 -6.28 -9.54 -16.01
N ASN A 42 -7.16 -10.41 -15.53
CA ASN A 42 -6.90 -11.85 -15.43
C ASN A 42 -8.00 -12.63 -16.17
N ILE A 43 -7.65 -13.20 -17.33
CA ILE A 43 -8.56 -14.04 -18.13
C ILE A 43 -8.43 -15.55 -17.82
N THR A 44 -7.54 -15.91 -16.90
CA THR A 44 -7.30 -17.31 -16.53
C THR A 44 -8.32 -17.79 -15.49
N PRO A 45 -8.50 -19.11 -15.30
CA PRO A 45 -9.36 -19.63 -14.24
C PRO A 45 -8.73 -19.53 -12.82
N PHE A 46 -7.50 -19.02 -12.69
CA PHE A 46 -6.78 -18.98 -11.43
C PHE A 46 -6.99 -17.63 -10.72
N PRO A 47 -7.65 -17.57 -9.55
CA PRO A 47 -7.93 -16.31 -8.87
C PRO A 47 -6.67 -15.66 -8.29
N ARG A 48 -6.68 -14.32 -8.17
CA ARG A 48 -5.66 -13.55 -7.48
C ARG A 48 -6.25 -12.94 -6.22
N SER A 49 -6.11 -13.65 -5.10
CA SER A 49 -6.56 -13.21 -3.77
C SER A 49 -5.38 -12.82 -2.90
N ASN A 50 -5.45 -11.64 -2.29
CA ASN A 50 -4.44 -11.14 -1.36
C ASN A 50 -5.10 -10.36 -0.22
N VAL A 51 -4.36 -10.17 0.87
CA VAL A 51 -4.69 -9.21 1.92
C VAL A 51 -3.72 -8.05 1.82
N PHE A 52 -4.24 -6.82 1.95
CA PHE A 52 -3.44 -5.61 1.83
C PHE A 52 -3.45 -4.84 3.14
N PHE A 53 -2.27 -4.56 3.68
CA PHE A 53 -2.09 -3.80 4.91
C PHE A 53 -1.25 -2.56 4.59
N VAL A 54 -1.73 -1.38 5.04
CA VAL A 54 -0.98 -0.13 4.92
C VAL A 54 -0.54 0.29 6.31
N TYR A 55 0.77 0.30 6.53
CA TYR A 55 1.36 0.80 7.76
C TYR A 55 1.78 2.25 7.56
N ASN A 56 1.49 3.09 8.55
CA ASN A 56 1.93 4.48 8.57
C ASN A 56 2.60 4.79 9.90
N ALA A 57 3.64 5.62 9.85
CA ALA A 57 4.35 6.02 11.06
C ALA A 57 3.43 6.89 11.94
N ILE A 58 3.56 6.73 13.26
CA ILE A 58 2.78 7.52 14.25
C ILE A 58 3.17 8.99 14.21
N GLY A 59 4.41 9.30 13.83
CA GLY A 59 4.85 10.67 13.54
C GLY A 59 4.25 11.25 12.25
N ASN A 60 3.60 10.44 11.42
CA ASN A 60 2.98 10.84 10.15
C ASN A 60 1.45 10.67 10.18
N LYS A 61 0.81 10.92 11.34
CA LYS A 61 -0.65 10.85 11.48
C LYS A 61 -1.35 11.73 10.45
N VAL A 62 -2.49 11.25 9.96
CA VAL A 62 -3.31 11.97 8.97
C VAL A 62 -3.85 13.28 9.56
N ILE A 63 -3.87 14.33 8.74
CA ILE A 63 -4.41 15.65 9.05
C ILE A 63 -5.68 15.91 8.21
N PRO A 64 -6.29 17.11 8.23
CA PRO A 64 -7.34 17.44 7.27
C PRO A 64 -6.88 17.19 5.82
N PRO A 65 -7.75 16.72 4.91
CA PRO A 65 -7.38 16.47 3.53
C PRO A 65 -6.71 17.69 2.87
N PHE A 66 -5.70 17.46 2.04
CA PHE A 66 -5.03 18.50 1.24
C PHE A 66 -5.89 18.99 0.05
N CYS A 67 -7.20 18.82 0.12
CA CYS A 67 -8.18 19.20 -0.89
C CYS A 67 -9.46 19.70 -0.21
N ASN A 68 -10.37 20.30 -0.98
CA ASN A 68 -11.63 20.83 -0.47
C ASN A 68 -12.72 19.75 -0.31
N GLN A 69 -12.35 18.55 0.17
CA GLN A 69 -13.27 17.45 0.41
C GLN A 69 -13.27 17.05 1.88
N ALA A 70 -14.40 16.53 2.35
CA ALA A 70 -14.48 15.97 3.69
C ALA A 70 -13.56 14.73 3.83
N PRO A 71 -13.12 14.40 5.06
CA PRO A 71 -12.44 13.14 5.33
C PRO A 71 -13.21 11.93 4.76
N ARG A 72 -12.46 10.96 4.21
CA ARG A 72 -13.04 9.70 3.75
C ARG A 72 -13.48 8.83 4.94
N PRO A 73 -14.39 7.84 4.74
CA PRO A 73 -14.83 6.95 5.82
C PRO A 73 -13.67 6.23 6.55
N GLU A 74 -13.88 5.88 7.82
CA GLU A 74 -12.87 5.26 8.70
C GLU A 74 -12.28 3.96 8.12
N HIS A 75 -13.10 3.15 7.43
CA HIS A 75 -12.65 1.91 6.78
C HIS A 75 -11.76 2.13 5.54
N ILE A 76 -11.63 3.39 5.07
CA ILE A 76 -10.73 3.79 3.98
C ILE A 76 -9.50 4.52 4.51
N CYS A 77 -9.64 5.33 5.56
CA CYS A 77 -8.56 6.11 6.16
C CYS A 77 -8.81 6.26 7.66
N SER A 78 -8.08 5.48 8.46
CA SER A 78 -8.25 5.46 9.91
C SER A 78 -7.82 6.76 10.57
N ARG A 79 -8.70 7.31 11.42
CA ARG A 79 -8.52 8.59 12.12
C ARG A 79 -8.81 8.46 13.62
N ASP A 80 -9.79 7.64 13.98
CA ASP A 80 -10.32 7.62 15.34
C ASP A 80 -9.68 6.52 16.21
N ASN A 81 -9.42 5.34 15.63
CA ASN A 81 -8.97 4.17 16.38
C ASN A 81 -7.51 3.78 16.08
N ILE A 82 -6.56 4.67 16.40
CA ILE A 82 -5.13 4.45 16.13
C ILE A 82 -4.41 4.02 17.40
N HIS A 83 -4.02 2.74 17.44
CA HIS A 83 -3.20 2.19 18.52
C HIS A 83 -1.79 1.87 18.05
N LEU A 84 -0.83 2.07 18.95
CA LEU A 84 0.55 1.64 18.74
C LEU A 84 0.59 0.12 18.67
N ILE A 85 1.25 -0.42 17.65
CA ILE A 85 1.65 -1.82 17.66
C ILE A 85 2.74 -1.95 18.74
N PRO A 86 2.50 -2.72 19.82
CA PRO A 86 3.49 -2.87 20.87
C PRO A 86 4.78 -3.43 20.27
N ARG A 87 5.92 -2.91 20.70
CA ARG A 87 7.19 -3.58 20.40
C ARG A 87 7.17 -4.90 21.16
N THR A 88 7.11 -6.02 20.46
CA THR A 88 7.40 -7.31 21.07
C THR A 88 8.89 -7.32 21.41
N ASN A 89 9.21 -7.45 22.69
CA ASN A 89 10.59 -7.64 23.10
C ASN A 89 11.05 -9.01 22.58
N GLU A 90 12.29 -9.12 22.09
CA GLU A 90 12.84 -10.40 21.63
C GLU A 90 12.82 -11.50 22.70
N ARG A 91 12.71 -11.11 23.99
CA ARG A 91 12.56 -12.02 25.14
C ARG A 91 11.23 -12.79 25.17
N ASP A 92 10.20 -12.36 24.46
CA ASP A 92 8.87 -12.99 24.51
C ASP A 92 8.68 -14.06 23.43
N ARG A 93 9.71 -14.36 22.62
CA ARG A 93 9.65 -15.34 21.51
C ARG A 93 10.08 -16.76 21.89
N HIS A 94 10.50 -16.98 23.14
CA HIS A 94 11.00 -18.27 23.63
C HIS A 94 10.34 -18.72 24.96
N ALA A 95 9.17 -18.18 25.30
CA ALA A 95 8.32 -18.70 26.38
C ALA A 95 7.18 -19.54 25.81
#